data_AF-A0A5B6T8F3-F1
#
_entry.id   AF-A0A5B6T8F3-F1
#
_cell.length_a   1.000
_cell.length_b   1.000
_cell.length_c   1.000
_cell.angle_alpha   90.00
_cell.angle_beta   90.00
_cell.angle_gamma   90.00
#
_symmetry.space_group_name_H-M   'P 1'
#
loop_
_entity.id
_entity.type
_entity.pdbx_description
1 polymer ?
#
loop_
_entity_poly.entity_id
_entity_poly.type
_entity_poly.pdbx_seq_one_letter_code
_entity_poly.pdbx_strand_id
1 'polypeptide(L)'
;MKKINTALLVLGTSLAGCQGNGEKPAEASSPKEENKDTAVALCEFTSTDSATAVSQLPGKWELRGLQTNYMGGQKDEFLTGEQIGDAKTLTFYQNGEYEEHVNGKLQGERKPFKLVGQSLPPVGYQFWFCGENTLVISNVIADGATEVFIRQ
;
A
#
# COMPACT_ATOMS: atom_id res chain seq x y z
N MET A 1 52.20 32.41 -10.29
CA MET A 1 51.70 33.14 -9.10
C MET A 1 50.19 33.31 -9.27
N LYS A 2 49.41 32.87 -8.27
CA LYS A 2 47.95 33.06 -8.15
C LYS A 2 47.59 34.55 -8.18
N LYS A 3 46.45 34.92 -8.77
CA LYS A 3 45.40 35.71 -8.09
C LYS A 3 44.01 35.33 -8.65
N ILE A 4 43.19 34.83 -7.75
CA ILE A 4 41.74 34.63 -7.84
C ILE A 4 41.09 35.99 -7.58
N ASN A 5 39.98 36.30 -8.26
CA ASN A 5 38.95 37.18 -7.68
C ASN A 5 37.56 36.76 -8.16
N THR A 6 36.65 36.80 -7.20
CA THR A 6 35.36 36.12 -7.13
C THR A 6 34.21 37.11 -7.39
N ALA A 7 33.14 36.57 -7.99
CA ALA A 7 31.73 36.99 -7.92
C ALA A 7 31.31 38.36 -8.49
N LEU A 8 30.28 38.33 -9.34
CA LEU A 8 29.01 38.96 -8.97
C LEU A 8 27.84 38.30 -9.74
N LEU A 9 26.82 37.91 -8.96
CA LEU A 9 25.53 37.39 -9.35
C LEU A 9 24.66 38.54 -9.88
N VAL A 10 23.96 38.38 -11.01
CA VAL A 10 22.86 39.26 -11.40
C VAL A 10 21.69 38.41 -11.90
N LEU A 11 20.65 38.32 -11.06
CA LEU A 11 19.29 37.99 -11.49
C LEU A 11 18.67 39.25 -12.11
N GLY A 12 18.02 39.08 -13.28
CA GLY A 12 17.24 40.12 -13.93
C GLY A 12 16.05 39.51 -14.66
N THR A 13 14.87 39.66 -14.06
CA THR A 13 13.54 39.26 -14.54
C THR A 13 12.99 40.19 -15.61
N SER A 14 12.41 39.61 -16.67
CA SER A 14 11.45 40.22 -17.61
C SER A 14 10.93 39.06 -18.48
N LEU A 15 9.69 38.91 -18.95
CA LEU A 15 8.45 39.67 -19.05
C LEU A 15 7.40 38.65 -19.55
N ALA A 16 6.12 38.77 -19.18
CA ALA A 16 4.97 38.62 -20.10
C ALA A 16 3.66 38.62 -19.31
N GLY A 17 2.83 39.65 -19.52
CA GLY A 17 1.48 39.74 -18.98
C GLY A 17 0.48 38.91 -19.79
N CYS A 18 -0.54 38.41 -19.12
CA CYS A 18 -1.71 37.80 -19.75
C CYS A 18 -2.80 38.86 -19.93
N GLN A 19 -3.16 39.15 -21.18
CA GLN A 19 -4.47 39.67 -21.56
C GLN A 19 -5.06 38.71 -22.60
N GLY A 20 -6.30 38.29 -22.39
CA GLY A 20 -7.06 37.49 -23.36
C GLY A 20 -8.32 36.91 -22.74
N ASN A 21 -9.40 37.68 -22.78
CA ASN A 21 -10.76 37.23 -22.51
C ASN A 21 -11.39 36.83 -23.87
N GLY A 22 -11.92 35.61 -23.99
CA GLY A 22 -12.56 35.09 -25.21
C GLY A 22 -13.34 33.79 -24.92
N GLU A 23 -14.49 33.64 -25.57
CA GLU A 23 -15.71 32.90 -25.17
C GLU A 23 -15.71 31.34 -25.11
N LYS A 24 -16.70 30.86 -24.32
CA LYS A 24 -17.34 29.51 -24.08
C LYS A 24 -17.51 28.56 -25.30
N PRO A 25 -17.89 27.25 -25.18
CA PRO A 25 -18.82 26.67 -24.18
C PRO A 25 -18.61 25.21 -23.66
N ALA A 26 -19.28 24.94 -22.53
CA ALA A 26 -19.95 23.71 -22.08
C ALA A 26 -19.17 22.37 -22.00
N GLU A 27 -19.01 21.86 -20.77
CA GLU A 27 -19.00 20.41 -20.55
C GLU A 27 -19.46 19.99 -19.15
N ALA A 28 -19.95 18.75 -19.10
CA ALA A 28 -20.79 18.12 -18.12
C ALA A 28 -20.29 18.15 -16.66
N SER A 29 -21.21 18.46 -15.75
CA SER A 29 -21.12 18.02 -14.37
C SER A 29 -21.64 16.57 -14.27
N SER A 30 -20.72 15.61 -14.37
CA SER A 30 -20.91 14.27 -13.80
C SER A 30 -20.21 14.22 -12.44
N PRO A 31 -20.79 13.54 -11.44
CA PRO A 31 -20.24 13.48 -10.10
C PRO A 31 -18.91 12.73 -10.15
N LYS A 32 -17.90 13.32 -9.52
CA LYS A 32 -16.56 12.76 -9.35
C LYS A 32 -16.70 11.51 -8.48
N GLU A 33 -16.66 10.34 -9.10
CA GLU A 33 -16.40 9.07 -8.42
C GLU A 33 -15.10 9.24 -7.63
N GLU A 34 -15.22 9.15 -6.31
CA GLU A 34 -14.10 9.08 -5.39
C GLU A 34 -13.51 7.66 -5.46
N ASN A 35 -12.84 7.34 -6.57
CA ASN A 35 -11.99 6.17 -6.59
C ASN A 35 -10.69 6.56 -5.89
N LYS A 36 -10.59 6.22 -4.60
CA LYS A 36 -9.37 6.39 -3.80
C LYS A 36 -8.31 5.42 -4.32
N ASP A 37 -7.62 5.82 -5.38
CA ASP A 37 -6.27 5.33 -5.70
C ASP A 37 -5.33 5.80 -4.58
N THR A 38 -5.41 5.12 -3.42
CA THR A 38 -4.40 5.26 -2.39
C THR A 38 -3.18 4.54 -2.93
N ALA A 39 -2.19 5.29 -3.43
CA ALA A 39 -0.94 4.73 -3.88
C ALA A 39 -0.31 3.91 -2.74
N VAL A 40 -0.25 2.59 -2.92
CA VAL A 40 0.29 1.66 -1.93
C VAL A 40 1.77 1.45 -2.25
N ALA A 41 2.63 1.79 -1.31
CA ALA A 41 4.07 1.55 -1.40
C ALA A 41 4.45 0.45 -0.40
N LEU A 42 5.26 -0.51 -0.86
CA LEU A 42 5.94 -1.45 0.03
C LEU A 42 6.92 -0.67 0.92
N CYS A 43 6.78 -0.82 2.24
CA CYS A 43 7.79 -0.32 3.16
C CYS A 43 8.74 -1.45 3.57
N GLU A 44 9.95 -1.07 3.93
CA GLU A 44 10.93 -1.97 4.54
C GLU A 44 10.37 -2.63 5.79
N PHE A 45 10.82 -3.86 6.03
CA PHE A 45 10.43 -4.62 7.20
C PHE A 45 10.81 -3.90 8.50
N THR A 46 9.84 -3.71 9.38
CA THR A 46 10.06 -3.21 10.74
C THR A 46 9.41 -4.15 11.75
N SER A 47 10.19 -4.61 12.73
CA SER A 47 9.64 -5.46 13.79
C SER A 47 8.61 -4.71 14.61
N THR A 48 7.40 -5.25 14.70
CA THR A 48 6.37 -4.77 15.64
C THR A 48 6.28 -5.74 16.81
N ASP A 49 6.26 -5.23 18.04
CA ASP A 49 6.08 -6.09 19.21
C ASP A 49 4.65 -6.66 19.24
N SER A 50 4.47 -7.82 19.87
CA SER A 50 3.19 -8.52 19.83
C SER A 50 2.05 -7.76 20.53
N ALA A 51 2.33 -6.91 21.52
CA ALA A 51 1.28 -6.14 22.19
C ALA A 51 0.73 -5.05 21.28
N THR A 52 1.63 -4.31 20.61
CA THR A 52 1.26 -3.34 19.59
C THR A 52 0.50 -4.03 18.45
N ALA A 53 0.99 -5.17 17.96
CA ALA A 53 0.33 -5.90 16.89
C ALA A 53 -1.08 -6.40 17.26
N VAL A 54 -1.30 -6.89 18.49
CA VAL A 54 -2.64 -7.27 18.98
C VAL A 54 -3.59 -6.06 18.99
N SER A 55 -3.10 -4.88 19.36
CA SER A 55 -3.94 -3.67 19.37
C SER A 55 -4.23 -3.14 17.96
N GLN A 56 -3.32 -3.35 17.02
CA GLN A 56 -3.40 -2.78 15.69
C GLN A 56 -4.11 -3.69 14.68
N LEU A 57 -4.00 -5.02 14.77
CA LEU A 57 -4.62 -5.94 13.81
C LEU A 57 -6.15 -5.84 13.69
N PRO A 58 -6.95 -5.66 14.77
CA PRO A 58 -8.40 -5.68 14.67
C PRO A 58 -8.93 -4.67 13.65
N GLY A 59 -9.78 -5.14 12.74
CA GLY A 59 -10.29 -4.34 11.63
C GLY A 59 -10.39 -5.15 10.34
N LYS A 60 -10.92 -4.49 9.31
CA LYS A 60 -11.04 -5.02 7.96
C LYS A 60 -9.87 -4.49 7.12
N TRP A 61 -9.24 -5.38 6.38
CA TRP A 61 -8.06 -5.14 5.57
C TRP A 61 -8.32 -5.64 4.16
N GLU A 62 -8.14 -4.78 3.16
CA GLU A 62 -8.39 -5.10 1.76
C GLU A 62 -7.06 -5.16 1.00
N LEU A 63 -6.86 -6.23 0.22
CA LEU A 63 -5.68 -6.39 -0.61
C LEU A 63 -5.63 -5.26 -1.65
N ARG A 64 -4.49 -4.59 -1.72
CA ARG A 64 -4.24 -3.52 -2.69
C ARG A 64 -3.04 -3.76 -3.59
N GLY A 65 -2.19 -4.71 -3.23
CA GLY A 65 -0.98 -4.98 -3.98
C GLY A 65 -0.41 -6.35 -3.65
N LEU A 66 0.16 -7.00 -4.67
CA LEU A 66 0.87 -8.26 -4.56
C LEU A 66 2.24 -8.14 -5.25
N GLN A 67 3.29 -8.43 -4.49
CA GLN A 67 4.65 -8.57 -4.99
C GLN A 67 5.03 -10.05 -5.00
N THR A 68 5.22 -10.62 -6.18
CA THR A 68 5.69 -12.01 -6.32
C THR A 68 7.19 -12.08 -6.01
N ASN A 69 7.63 -13.06 -5.22
CA ASN A 69 9.06 -13.22 -4.94
C ASN A 69 9.86 -13.60 -6.21
N TYR A 70 11.13 -13.20 -6.21
CA TYR A 70 12.02 -12.94 -7.35
C TYR A 70 12.51 -14.17 -8.17
N MET A 71 11.80 -15.30 -8.20
CA MET A 71 12.29 -16.49 -8.94
C MET A 71 11.47 -16.90 -10.17
N GLY A 72 10.39 -16.19 -10.52
CA GLY A 72 9.39 -16.74 -11.45
C GLY A 72 8.83 -15.85 -12.54
N GLY A 73 9.43 -14.70 -12.89
CA GLY A 73 9.00 -13.88 -14.04
C GLY A 73 7.53 -13.45 -14.05
N GLN A 74 6.84 -13.54 -12.91
CA GLN A 74 5.46 -13.10 -12.78
C GLN A 74 5.43 -11.58 -12.66
N LYS A 75 4.33 -10.99 -13.15
CA LYS A 75 4.13 -9.55 -13.06
C LYS A 75 4.03 -9.15 -11.58
N ASP A 76 4.61 -8.01 -11.23
CA ASP A 76 4.56 -7.41 -9.89
C ASP A 76 3.57 -6.24 -9.94
N GLU A 77 2.51 -6.28 -9.13
CA GLU A 77 1.46 -5.25 -9.13
C GLU A 77 2.02 -3.86 -8.77
N PHE A 78 3.09 -3.80 -7.98
CA PHE A 78 3.74 -2.55 -7.61
C PHE A 78 4.59 -1.96 -8.75
N LEU A 79 5.01 -2.79 -9.71
CA LEU A 79 5.74 -2.34 -10.90
C LEU A 79 4.79 -2.04 -12.08
N THR A 80 3.69 -2.79 -12.20
CA THR A 80 2.79 -2.70 -13.37
C THR A 80 1.55 -1.84 -13.11
N GLY A 81 1.12 -1.68 -11.85
CA GLY A 81 -0.15 -1.08 -11.48
C GLY A 81 -1.39 -1.90 -11.88
N GLU A 82 -1.20 -3.10 -12.43
CA GLU A 82 -2.27 -4.04 -12.79
C GLU A 82 -2.53 -4.97 -11.60
N GLN A 83 -3.78 -5.12 -11.15
CA GLN A 83 -4.13 -6.11 -10.12
C GLN A 83 -4.12 -7.52 -10.74
N ILE A 84 -3.28 -8.39 -10.19
CA ILE A 84 -2.98 -9.75 -10.65
C ILE A 84 -3.62 -10.78 -9.72
N GLY A 85 -3.72 -10.48 -8.42
CA GLY A 85 -4.37 -11.30 -7.41
C GLY A 85 -5.89 -11.13 -7.37
N ASP A 86 -6.59 -12.19 -6.96
CA ASP A 86 -8.02 -12.12 -6.66
C ASP A 86 -8.30 -11.08 -5.57
N ALA A 87 -9.46 -10.44 -5.63
CA ALA A 87 -9.87 -9.48 -4.61
C ALA A 87 -9.96 -10.18 -3.26
N LYS A 88 -9.07 -9.81 -2.32
CA LYS A 88 -8.97 -10.46 -1.01
C LYS A 88 -9.25 -9.48 0.11
N THR A 89 -9.94 -9.94 1.14
CA THR A 89 -10.17 -9.19 2.38
C THR A 89 -9.88 -10.08 3.59
N LEU A 90 -9.15 -9.53 4.56
CA LEU A 90 -8.95 -10.13 5.87
C LEU A 90 -9.72 -9.32 6.92
N THR A 91 -10.44 -9.98 7.82
CA THR A 91 -11.06 -9.33 8.97
C THR A 91 -10.53 -9.95 10.24
N PHE A 92 -9.85 -9.16 11.06
CA PHE A 92 -9.38 -9.57 12.39
C PHE A 92 -10.35 -9.01 13.44
N TYR A 93 -10.80 -9.88 14.32
CA TYR A 93 -11.75 -9.57 15.37
C TYR A 93 -11.03 -9.37 16.70
N GLN A 94 -11.60 -8.54 17.58
CA GLN A 94 -11.04 -8.26 18.91
C GLN A 94 -10.95 -9.50 19.80
N ASN A 95 -11.76 -10.53 19.52
CA ASN A 95 -11.73 -11.81 20.24
C ASN A 95 -10.57 -12.73 19.81
N GLY A 96 -9.66 -12.28 18.95
CA GLY A 96 -8.52 -13.08 18.48
C GLY A 96 -8.89 -14.06 17.36
N GLU A 97 -10.01 -13.86 16.69
CA GLU A 97 -10.40 -14.62 15.51
C GLU A 97 -10.19 -13.81 14.23
N TYR A 98 -10.05 -14.49 13.10
CA TYR A 98 -10.02 -13.87 11.79
C TYR A 98 -10.77 -14.69 10.75
N GLU A 99 -11.13 -14.03 9.66
CA GLU A 99 -11.66 -14.67 8.47
C GLU A 99 -11.12 -14.01 7.21
N GLU A 100 -11.09 -14.80 6.14
CA GLU A 100 -10.62 -14.40 4.82
C GLU A 100 -11.78 -14.48 3.82
N HIS A 101 -11.92 -13.46 2.99
CA HIS A 101 -12.79 -13.47 1.83
C HIS A 101 -11.96 -13.32 0.56
N VAL A 102 -12.25 -14.14 -0.45
CA VAL A 102 -11.66 -14.04 -1.79
C VAL A 102 -12.82 -13.92 -2.79
N ASN A 103 -12.76 -12.91 -3.64
CA ASN A 103 -13.82 -12.52 -4.57
C ASN A 103 -15.19 -12.44 -3.89
N GLY A 104 -15.23 -11.84 -2.69
CA GLY A 104 -16.42 -11.67 -1.87
C GLY A 104 -16.94 -12.94 -1.18
N LYS A 105 -16.27 -14.09 -1.35
CA LYS A 105 -16.68 -15.37 -0.75
C LYS A 105 -15.79 -15.72 0.43
N LEU A 106 -16.41 -16.08 1.55
CA LEU A 106 -15.74 -16.55 2.75
C LEU A 106 -14.93 -17.82 2.46
N GLN A 107 -13.65 -17.82 2.82
CA GLN A 107 -12.72 -18.92 2.64
C GLN A 107 -12.69 -19.81 3.89
N GLY A 108 -13.54 -20.84 3.89
CA GLY A 108 -13.67 -21.76 5.02
C GLY A 108 -14.40 -21.14 6.21
N GLU A 109 -14.11 -21.61 7.42
CA GLU A 109 -14.69 -21.08 8.66
C GLU A 109 -13.77 -20.03 9.28
N ARG A 110 -14.36 -19.18 10.13
CA ARG A 110 -13.62 -18.25 11.01
C ARG A 110 -12.70 -19.04 11.93
N LYS A 111 -11.45 -18.57 12.08
CA LYS A 111 -10.39 -19.27 12.82
C LYS A 111 -9.72 -18.37 13.83
N PRO A 112 -9.23 -18.90 14.96
CA PRO A 112 -8.37 -18.13 15.85
C PRO A 112 -7.05 -17.78 15.15
N PHE A 113 -6.55 -16.57 15.37
CA PHE A 113 -5.16 -16.23 15.07
C PHE A 113 -4.35 -16.13 16.37
N LYS A 114 -3.06 -16.43 16.27
CA LYS A 114 -2.11 -16.29 17.38
C LYS A 114 -0.85 -15.64 16.84
N LEU A 115 -0.45 -14.55 17.48
CA LEU A 115 0.83 -13.91 17.15
C LEU A 115 1.94 -14.67 17.86
N VAL A 116 2.87 -15.21 17.07
CA VAL A 116 4.10 -15.84 17.59
C VAL A 116 5.25 -15.02 17.05
N GLY A 117 5.75 -14.08 17.85
CA GLY A 117 6.68 -13.06 17.37
C GLY A 117 6.03 -12.24 16.25
N GLN A 118 6.54 -12.40 15.03
CA GLN A 118 6.10 -11.68 13.83
C GLN A 118 5.40 -12.59 12.81
N SER A 119 4.83 -13.70 13.28
CA SER A 119 4.12 -14.65 12.43
C SER A 119 2.62 -14.64 12.69
N LEU A 120 1.86 -14.61 11.58
CA LEU A 120 0.42 -14.86 11.54
C LEU A 120 0.16 -16.29 11.08
N PRO A 121 -0.81 -17.02 11.67
CA PRO A 121 -1.20 -18.33 11.15
C PRO A 121 -1.90 -18.20 9.79
N PRO A 122 -1.69 -19.12 8.83
CA PRO A 122 -0.93 -20.37 8.93
C PRO A 122 0.56 -20.19 9.27
N VAL A 123 1.16 -21.13 10.00
CA VAL A 123 2.58 -21.05 10.36
C VAL A 123 3.40 -20.84 9.07
N GLY A 124 4.08 -19.70 8.95
CA GLY A 124 4.92 -19.39 7.79
C GLY A 124 4.73 -18.04 7.13
N TYR A 125 3.75 -17.26 7.56
CA TYR A 125 3.67 -15.85 7.18
C TYR A 125 4.50 -15.00 8.15
N GLN A 126 5.29 -14.07 7.62
CA GLN A 126 5.78 -12.91 8.36
C GLN A 126 4.85 -11.73 8.09
N PHE A 127 4.66 -10.86 9.08
CA PHE A 127 3.89 -9.64 8.88
C PHE A 127 4.55 -8.45 9.55
N TRP A 128 4.27 -7.26 9.02
CA TRP A 128 4.65 -5.99 9.61
C TRP A 128 3.66 -4.90 9.18
N PHE A 129 3.70 -3.77 9.87
CA PHE A 129 2.89 -2.61 9.55
C PHE A 129 3.72 -1.52 8.88
N CYS A 130 3.17 -0.92 7.82
CA CYS A 130 3.70 0.29 7.20
C CYS A 130 2.86 1.49 7.65
N GLY A 131 3.07 1.94 8.89
CA GLY A 131 2.21 2.93 9.54
C GLY A 131 0.91 2.31 10.05
N GLU A 132 -0.12 3.14 10.30
CA GLU A 132 -1.33 2.69 11.00
C GLU A 132 -2.28 1.86 10.12
N ASN A 133 -2.33 2.16 8.83
CA ASN A 133 -3.36 1.68 7.90
C ASN A 133 -2.87 0.66 6.87
N THR A 134 -1.60 0.26 6.93
CA THR A 134 -1.03 -0.66 5.96
C THR A 134 -0.46 -1.88 6.66
N LEU A 135 -0.92 -3.06 6.25
CA LEU A 135 -0.47 -4.36 6.74
C LEU A 135 0.21 -5.09 5.59
N VAL A 136 1.44 -5.55 5.81
CA VAL A 136 2.17 -6.38 4.86
C VAL A 136 2.26 -7.79 5.40
N ILE A 137 1.95 -8.77 4.55
CA ILE A 137 2.02 -10.20 4.88
C ILE A 137 2.88 -10.88 3.81
N SER A 138 3.99 -11.48 4.21
CA SER A 138 4.90 -12.20 3.32
C SER A 138 4.91 -13.69 3.63
N ASN A 139 4.67 -14.52 2.61
CA ASN A 139 4.75 -15.98 2.74
C ASN A 139 6.19 -16.47 2.63
N VAL A 140 6.94 -16.39 3.72
CA VAL A 140 8.38 -16.71 3.72
C VAL A 140 8.68 -18.21 3.61
N ILE A 141 7.75 -19.10 4.01
CA ILE A 141 8.00 -20.55 3.94
C ILE A 141 7.91 -21.08 2.51
N ALA A 142 6.97 -20.57 1.72
CA ALA A 142 6.74 -21.07 0.36
C ALA A 142 7.48 -20.27 -0.72
N ASP A 143 8.34 -19.31 -0.33
CA ASP A 143 8.80 -18.24 -1.23
C ASP A 143 7.61 -17.60 -1.99
N GLY A 144 6.49 -17.45 -1.28
CA GLY A 144 5.24 -17.00 -1.84
C GLY A 144 5.18 -15.48 -1.91
N ALA A 145 4.13 -14.97 -2.54
CA ALA A 145 3.97 -13.53 -2.72
C ALA A 145 3.90 -12.77 -1.39
N THR A 146 4.37 -11.52 -1.43
CA THR A 146 4.16 -10.52 -0.41
C THR A 146 2.91 -9.72 -0.75
N GLU A 147 1.93 -9.76 0.15
CA GLU A 147 0.63 -9.14 0.01
C GLU A 147 0.58 -7.87 0.87
N VAL A 148 0.05 -6.78 0.30
CA VAL A 148 -0.14 -5.52 1.02
C VAL A 148 -1.62 -5.20 1.10
N PHE A 149 -2.07 -4.99 2.33
CA PHE A 149 -3.44 -4.69 2.66
C PHE A 149 -3.58 -3.28 3.24
N ILE A 150 -4.67 -2.62 2.89
CA ILE A 150 -5.07 -1.33 3.43
C ILE A 150 -6.30 -1.49 4.32
N ARG A 151 -6.25 -0.88 5.50
CA ARG A 151 -7.36 -0.82 6.44
C ARG A 151 -8.54 -0.06 5.83
N GLN A 152 -9.75 -0.58 6.07
CA GLN A 152 -11.03 0.00 5.64
C GLN A 152 -11.76 0.70 6.79
#